data_AF-A0AAW4BHM9-F1
#
_entry.id   AF-A0AAW4BHM9-F1
#
_cell.length_a   1.000
_cell.length_b   1.000
_cell.length_c   1.000
_cell.angle_alpha   90.00
_cell.angle_beta   90.00
_cell.angle_gamma   90.00
#
_symmetry.space_group_name_H-M   'P 1'
#
loop_
_entity.id
_entity.type
_entity.pdbx_description
1 polymer ?
#
loop_
_entity_poly.entity_id
_entity_poly.type
_entity_poly.pdbx_seq_one_letter_code
_entity_poly.pdbx_strand_id
1 'polypeptide(L)'
;MLVEMECQCVSLDDSQHIAFRNELYNLYPQDEHPKYLLASEIRALVRLPTIKENHRMLMLFLFNTGARISEALAVTPLDMKSLNGRMGVRLKTLKHQREKPIGTPKEGYTRTVPLFDRDFETALSRYVNTHCSNKKKPLFSGITRQAARNWIKEIEQAGKAADLHFPLSISPKVL
;
A
#
# COMPACT_ATOMS: atom_id res chain seq x y z
N MET A 1 -9.50 33.44 -20.29
CA MET A 1 -8.27 33.05 -21.01
C MET A 1 -7.52 32.07 -20.11
N LEU A 2 -7.93 30.79 -20.17
CA LEU A 2 -7.27 29.70 -19.44
C LEU A 2 -6.15 29.19 -20.34
N VAL A 3 -4.92 29.29 -19.85
CA VAL A 3 -3.77 28.69 -20.52
C VAL A 3 -3.87 27.19 -20.28
N GLU A 4 -4.23 26.45 -21.33
CA GLU A 4 -4.03 25.01 -21.42
C GLU A 4 -2.53 24.77 -21.25
N MET A 5 -2.12 24.44 -20.03
CA MET A 5 -0.77 24.01 -19.75
C MET A 5 -0.72 22.55 -20.23
N GLU A 6 -0.33 22.36 -21.48
CA GLU A 6 0.05 21.04 -21.99
C GLU A 6 1.25 20.56 -21.18
N CYS A 7 0.95 19.84 -20.09
CA CYS A 7 1.91 19.06 -19.36
C CYS A 7 2.41 17.98 -20.33
N GLN A 8 3.51 18.25 -21.02
CA GLN A 8 4.28 17.22 -21.70
C GLN A 8 4.72 16.21 -20.64
N CYS A 9 3.95 15.14 -20.50
CA CYS A 9 4.30 14.00 -19.68
C CYS A 9 5.44 13.27 -20.40
N VAL A 10 6.68 13.67 -20.10
CA VAL A 10 7.82 12.78 -20.34
C VAL A 10 7.57 11.55 -19.49
N SER A 11 7.04 10.49 -20.09
CA SER A 11 6.80 9.22 -19.42
C SER A 11 8.14 8.53 -19.23
N LEU A 12 8.90 8.98 -18.24
CA LEU A 12 10.05 8.24 -17.77
C LEU A 12 9.57 6.86 -17.32
N ASP A 13 10.26 5.82 -17.80
CA ASP A 13 10.01 4.46 -17.35
C ASP A 13 10.32 4.37 -15.85
N ASP A 14 9.57 3.56 -15.09
CA ASP A 14 9.79 3.47 -13.65
C ASP A 14 11.20 2.95 -13.33
N SER A 15 11.80 2.16 -14.23
CA SER A 15 13.20 1.71 -14.12
C SER A 15 14.19 2.88 -14.16
N GLN A 16 13.94 3.87 -15.02
CA GLN A 16 14.78 5.08 -15.11
C GLN A 16 14.66 5.91 -13.83
N HIS A 17 13.46 6.02 -13.25
CA HIS A 17 13.27 6.69 -11.96
C HIS A 17 14.03 6.01 -10.82
N ILE A 18 14.01 4.68 -10.78
CA ILE A 18 14.74 3.90 -9.77
C ILE A 18 16.24 4.12 -9.90
N ALA A 19 16.77 4.02 -11.13
CA ALA A 19 18.18 4.24 -11.40
C ALA A 19 18.63 5.66 -10.99
N PHE A 20 17.86 6.68 -11.39
CA PHE A 20 18.13 8.06 -11.03
C PHE A 20 18.14 8.29 -9.51
N ARG A 21 17.17 7.71 -8.78
CA ARG A 21 17.14 7.81 -7.30
C ARG A 21 18.41 7.21 -6.68
N ASN A 22 18.84 6.04 -7.15
CA ASN A 22 20.04 5.39 -6.63
C ASN A 22 21.31 6.22 -6.92
N GLU A 23 21.44 6.74 -8.14
CA GLU A 23 22.55 7.62 -8.51
C GLU A 23 22.59 8.86 -7.63
N LEU A 24 21.43 9.52 -7.44
CA LEU A 24 21.32 10.71 -6.60
C LEU A 24 21.74 10.43 -5.16
N TYR A 25 21.31 9.31 -4.57
CA TYR A 25 21.67 8.96 -3.19
C TYR A 25 23.14 8.60 -3.05
N ASN A 26 23.73 7.96 -4.07
CA ASN A 26 25.17 7.68 -4.09
C ASN A 26 26.01 8.96 -4.18
N LEU A 27 25.50 10.01 -4.83
CA LEU A 27 26.16 11.32 -4.93
C LEU A 27 26.09 12.12 -3.62
N TYR A 28 25.01 11.98 -2.85
CA TYR A 28 24.78 12.74 -1.62
C TYR A 28 24.56 11.83 -0.39
N PRO A 29 25.52 10.96 -0.02
CA PRO A 29 25.33 9.97 1.05
C PRO A 29 25.19 10.56 2.46
N GLN A 30 25.48 11.86 2.63
CA GLN A 30 25.40 12.55 3.93
C GLN A 30 24.00 13.12 4.22
N ASP A 31 23.14 13.17 3.20
CA ASP A 31 21.81 13.77 3.33
C ASP A 31 20.81 12.81 3.99
N GLU A 32 19.78 13.35 4.65
CA GLU A 32 18.66 12.54 5.09
C GLU A 32 17.76 12.20 3.89
N HIS A 33 17.79 10.94 3.48
CA HIS A 33 16.95 10.46 2.39
C HIS A 33 15.54 10.05 2.85
N PRO A 34 14.51 10.23 1.99
CA PRO A 34 13.17 9.71 2.23
C PRO A 34 13.16 8.22 2.62
N LYS A 35 12.54 7.89 3.76
CA LYS A 35 12.45 6.53 4.34
C LYS A 35 11.23 5.75 3.85
N TYR A 36 10.74 6.05 2.66
CA TYR A 36 9.58 5.43 2.04
C TYR A 36 9.85 5.16 0.55
N LEU A 37 9.09 4.22 0.00
CA LEU A 37 9.13 3.92 -1.42
C LEU A 37 8.37 4.99 -2.21
N LEU A 38 8.90 5.36 -3.37
CA LEU A 38 8.28 6.30 -4.30
C LEU A 38 7.22 5.59 -5.13
N ALA A 39 6.28 6.36 -5.68
CA ALA A 39 5.22 5.82 -6.53
C ALA A 39 5.76 5.00 -7.72
N SER A 40 6.87 5.42 -8.33
CA SER A 40 7.49 4.68 -9.43
C SER A 40 8.01 3.31 -9.02
N GLU A 41 8.60 3.19 -7.83
CA GLU A 41 9.09 1.91 -7.30
C GLU A 41 7.94 0.94 -7.04
N ILE A 42 6.84 1.44 -6.46
CA ILE A 42 5.63 0.65 -6.25
C ILE A 42 5.03 0.21 -7.58
N ARG A 43 4.93 1.10 -8.57
CA ARG A 43 4.42 0.76 -9.90
C ARG A 43 5.30 -0.27 -10.62
N ALA A 44 6.62 -0.16 -10.51
CA ALA A 44 7.56 -1.16 -11.04
C ALA A 44 7.31 -2.54 -10.43
N LEU A 45 7.20 -2.61 -9.09
CA LEU A 45 6.88 -3.86 -8.38
C LEU A 45 5.52 -4.42 -8.81
N VAL A 46 4.48 -3.59 -8.89
CA VAL A 46 3.13 -4.00 -9.28
C VAL A 46 3.11 -4.68 -10.65
N ARG A 47 3.95 -4.24 -11.59
CA ARG A 47 4.04 -4.82 -12.94
C ARG A 47 4.74 -6.16 -13.01
N LEU A 48 5.46 -6.59 -11.97
CA LEU A 48 6.15 -7.87 -11.98
C LEU A 48 5.14 -9.03 -11.98
N PRO A 49 5.18 -9.94 -12.98
CA PRO A 49 4.24 -11.06 -13.08
C PRO A 49 4.52 -12.15 -12.04
N THR A 50 5.73 -12.17 -11.48
CA THR A 50 6.18 -13.15 -10.48
C THR A 50 5.53 -12.94 -9.10
N ILE A 51 4.99 -11.75 -8.84
CA ILE A 51 4.34 -11.43 -7.56
C ILE A 51 2.90 -11.95 -7.57
N LYS A 52 2.55 -12.74 -6.55
CA LYS A 52 1.20 -13.29 -6.38
C LYS A 52 0.18 -12.18 -6.14
N GLU A 53 -1.05 -12.37 -6.62
CA GLU A 53 -2.12 -11.36 -6.53
C GLU A 53 -2.37 -10.87 -5.10
N ASN A 54 -2.43 -11.78 -4.12
CA ASN A 54 -2.64 -11.43 -2.71
C ASN A 54 -1.51 -10.56 -2.14
N HIS A 55 -0.26 -10.81 -2.56
CA HIS A 55 0.91 -10.04 -2.15
C HIS A 55 0.82 -8.62 -2.71
N ARG A 56 0.56 -8.53 -4.01
CA ARG A 56 0.40 -7.27 -4.72
C ARG A 56 -0.74 -6.43 -4.13
N MET A 57 -1.88 -7.06 -3.86
CA MET A 57 -3.04 -6.38 -3.26
C MET A 57 -2.73 -5.88 -1.85
N LEU A 58 -2.06 -6.68 -1.01
CA LEU A 58 -1.64 -6.22 0.32
C LEU A 58 -0.69 -5.03 0.24
N MET A 59 0.31 -5.07 -0.64
CA MET A 59 1.26 -3.98 -0.84
C MET A 59 0.55 -2.70 -1.29
N LEU A 60 -0.29 -2.78 -2.34
CA LEU A 60 -1.07 -1.66 -2.85
C LEU A 60 -2.01 -1.09 -1.79
N PHE A 61 -2.63 -1.95 -0.98
CA PHE A 61 -3.51 -1.53 0.09
C PHE A 61 -2.75 -0.74 1.16
N LEU A 62 -1.58 -1.21 1.59
CA LEU A 62 -0.74 -0.50 2.55
C LEU A 62 -0.32 0.86 1.99
N PHE A 63 0.20 0.89 0.76
CA PHE A 63 0.68 2.11 0.11
C PHE A 63 -0.43 3.17 -0.08
N ASN A 64 -1.60 2.78 -0.58
CA ASN A 64 -2.68 3.72 -0.87
C ASN A 64 -3.41 4.21 0.39
N THR A 65 -3.36 3.46 1.50
CA THR A 65 -4.16 3.77 2.69
C THR A 65 -3.34 4.21 3.90
N GLY A 66 -2.03 3.95 3.91
CA GLY A 66 -1.17 4.11 5.07
C GLY A 66 -1.62 3.27 6.28
N ALA A 67 -2.34 2.18 6.04
CA ALA A 67 -2.85 1.33 7.11
C ALA A 67 -1.69 0.61 7.83
N ARG A 68 -1.77 0.49 9.16
CA ARG A 68 -0.88 -0.45 9.85
C ARG A 68 -1.21 -1.87 9.40
N ILE A 69 -0.21 -2.75 9.32
CA ILE A 69 -0.43 -4.15 8.88
C ILE A 69 -1.56 -4.86 9.64
N SER A 70 -1.73 -4.60 10.94
CA SER A 70 -2.83 -5.16 11.73
C SER A 70 -4.20 -4.59 11.36
N GLU A 71 -4.25 -3.31 11.00
CA GLU A 71 -5.47 -2.67 10.52
C GLU A 71 -5.85 -3.26 9.16
N ALA A 72 -4.90 -3.35 8.23
CA ALA A 72 -5.11 -3.95 6.90
C ALA A 72 -5.63 -5.39 6.97
N LEU A 73 -5.08 -6.21 7.87
CA LEU A 73 -5.54 -7.59 8.08
C LEU A 73 -6.91 -7.71 8.77
N ALA A 74 -7.43 -6.63 9.35
CA ALA A 74 -8.74 -6.61 10.00
C ALA A 74 -9.84 -6.02 9.11
N VAL A 75 -9.47 -5.37 8.00
CA VAL A 75 -10.43 -4.77 7.06
C VAL A 75 -11.27 -5.86 6.42
N THR A 76 -12.58 -5.63 6.40
CA THR A 76 -13.57 -6.48 5.73
C THR A 76 -14.19 -5.77 4.54
N PRO A 77 -14.82 -6.47 3.58
CA PRO A 77 -15.60 -5.83 2.52
C PRO A 77 -16.69 -4.86 3.02
N LEU A 78 -17.21 -5.05 4.24
CA LEU A 78 -18.20 -4.15 4.84
C LEU A 78 -17.63 -2.80 5.29
N ASP A 79 -16.31 -2.69 5.38
CA ASP A 79 -15.62 -1.45 5.71
C ASP A 79 -15.36 -0.57 4.48
N MET A 80 -15.58 -1.09 3.28
CA MET A 80 -15.56 -0.32 2.04
C MET A 80 -16.77 0.61 1.97
N LYS A 81 -16.53 1.84 1.54
CA LYS A 81 -17.52 2.89 1.33
C LYS A 81 -17.42 3.36 -0.11
N SER A 82 -18.56 3.70 -0.69
CA SER A 82 -18.65 4.32 -2.01
C SER A 82 -19.42 5.62 -1.89
N LEU A 83 -18.88 6.69 -2.47
CA LEU A 83 -19.50 8.01 -2.54
C LEU A 83 -19.16 8.62 -3.90
N ASN A 84 -20.17 8.98 -4.70
CA ASN A 84 -20.01 9.64 -6.00
C ASN A 84 -19.03 8.93 -6.96
N GLY A 85 -19.08 7.58 -6.99
CA GLY A 85 -18.19 6.80 -7.84
C GLY A 85 -16.71 6.79 -7.40
N ARG A 86 -16.42 7.23 -6.17
CA ARG A 86 -15.13 7.04 -5.48
C ARG A 86 -15.29 6.06 -4.35
N MET A 87 -14.20 5.36 -4.02
CA MET A 87 -14.17 4.45 -2.88
C MET A 87 -13.42 5.08 -1.71
N GLY A 88 -13.79 4.64 -0.52
CA GLY A 88 -13.06 4.89 0.72
C GLY A 88 -13.06 3.63 1.58
N VAL A 89 -12.11 3.54 2.49
CA VAL A 89 -12.03 2.42 3.43
C VAL A 89 -12.05 2.91 4.87
N ARG A 90 -12.88 2.27 5.70
CA ARG A 90 -12.91 2.51 7.13
C ARG A 90 -11.90 1.61 7.84
N LEU A 91 -10.87 2.21 8.43
CA LEU A 91 -9.85 1.50 9.20
C LEU A 91 -10.19 1.53 10.69
N LYS A 92 -10.15 0.38 11.35
CA LYS A 92 -10.32 0.26 12.82
C LYS A 92 -8.95 0.15 13.49
N THR A 93 -8.61 1.10 14.35
CA THR A 93 -7.33 1.09 15.06
C THR A 93 -7.40 0.11 16.23
N LEU A 94 -6.66 -1.00 16.12
CA LEU A 94 -6.70 -2.10 17.10
C LEU A 94 -5.83 -1.86 18.35
N LYS A 95 -4.99 -0.81 18.39
CA LYS A 95 -4.14 -0.49 19.55
C LYS A 95 -4.35 0.95 20.00
N HIS A 96 -4.81 1.10 21.24
CA HIS A 96 -4.58 2.31 22.02
C HIS A 96 -3.28 2.12 22.82
N GLN A 97 -2.27 2.95 22.55
CA GLN A 97 -1.17 3.18 23.50
C GLN A 97 -1.46 4.50 24.21
N ARG A 98 -2.44 4.50 25.10
CA ARG A 98 -2.53 5.45 26.21
C ARG A 98 -3.19 4.74 27.39
N GLU A 99 -2.50 4.81 28.50
CA GLU A 99 -2.90 4.29 29.81
C GLU A 99 -4.26 4.89 30.27
N LYS A 100 -4.99 4.11 31.10
CA LYS A 100 -6.12 4.47 32.00
C LYS A 100 -7.57 4.37 31.46
N PRO A 101 -8.60 4.32 32.34
CA PRO A 101 -8.76 3.61 33.63
C PRO A 101 -9.89 2.55 33.55
N ILE A 102 -10.08 1.79 34.63
CA ILE A 102 -11.15 0.80 34.82
C ILE A 102 -12.53 1.45 34.64
N GLY A 103 -13.37 0.90 33.75
CA GLY A 103 -14.83 1.10 33.81
C GLY A 103 -15.56 1.58 32.55
N THR A 104 -14.92 1.81 31.40
CA THR A 104 -15.68 2.13 30.17
C THR A 104 -15.05 1.54 28.90
N PRO A 105 -15.75 0.69 28.12
CA PRO A 105 -15.25 0.24 26.83
C PRO A 105 -15.36 1.39 25.83
N LYS A 106 -14.23 2.02 25.45
CA LYS A 106 -14.21 2.88 24.27
C LYS A 106 -13.88 2.01 23.05
N GLU A 107 -14.91 1.79 22.24
CA GLU A 107 -14.84 1.22 20.90
C GLU A 107 -13.69 1.87 20.12
N GLY A 108 -12.80 1.07 19.52
CA GLY A 108 -11.53 1.53 18.97
C GLY A 108 -11.68 2.66 17.95
N TYR A 109 -10.76 3.63 17.99
CA TYR A 109 -10.74 4.77 17.06
C TYR A 109 -10.81 4.31 15.59
N THR A 110 -11.83 4.77 14.88
CA THR A 110 -11.99 4.52 13.44
C THR A 110 -11.70 5.76 12.63
N ARG A 111 -11.09 5.58 11.45
CA ARG A 111 -10.88 6.65 10.48
C ARG A 111 -11.27 6.16 9.09
N THR A 112 -11.81 7.06 8.28
CA THR A 112 -12.13 6.78 6.88
C THR A 112 -11.03 7.35 6.01
N VAL A 113 -10.46 6.54 5.12
CA VAL A 113 -9.42 6.93 4.18
C VAL A 113 -10.02 6.95 2.78
N PRO A 114 -10.04 8.10 2.08
CA PRO A 114 -10.46 8.16 0.68
C PRO A 114 -9.40 7.49 -0.22
N LEU A 115 -9.85 6.78 -1.25
CA LEU A 115 -8.97 6.19 -2.27
C LEU A 115 -8.93 7.13 -3.47
N PHE A 116 -7.73 7.51 -3.91
CA PHE A 116 -7.56 8.44 -5.02
C PHE A 116 -7.08 7.78 -6.31
N ASP A 117 -6.30 6.71 -6.20
CA ASP A 117 -5.79 5.92 -7.32
C ASP A 117 -6.91 5.05 -7.92
N ARG A 118 -7.26 5.32 -9.18
CA ARG A 118 -8.33 4.62 -9.92
C ARG A 118 -7.97 3.19 -10.29
N ASP A 119 -6.70 2.94 -10.58
CA ASP A 119 -6.24 1.59 -10.90
C ASP A 119 -6.31 0.72 -9.66
N PHE A 120 -5.93 1.28 -8.51
CA PHE A 120 -6.10 0.62 -7.22
C PHE A 120 -7.56 0.38 -6.86
N GLU A 121 -8.46 1.37 -7.01
CA GLU A 121 -9.90 1.19 -6.76
C GLU A 121 -10.47 0.03 -7.58
N THR A 122 -10.13 0.00 -8.88
CA THR A 122 -10.58 -1.04 -9.81
C THR A 122 -10.03 -2.42 -9.41
N ALA A 123 -8.73 -2.49 -9.10
CA ALA A 123 -8.09 -3.73 -8.66
C ALA A 123 -8.67 -4.22 -7.32
N LEU A 124 -8.91 -3.32 -6.36
CA LEU A 124 -9.49 -3.65 -5.07
C LEU A 124 -10.92 -4.17 -5.22
N SER A 125 -11.74 -3.51 -6.04
CA SER A 125 -13.12 -3.95 -6.30
C SER A 125 -13.14 -5.34 -6.93
N ARG A 126 -12.28 -5.59 -7.93
CA ARG A 126 -12.10 -6.92 -8.53
C ARG A 126 -11.68 -7.95 -7.49
N TYR A 127 -10.66 -7.64 -6.68
CA TYR A 127 -10.15 -8.54 -5.65
C TYR A 127 -11.22 -8.90 -4.61
N VAL A 128 -12.01 -7.93 -4.14
CA VAL A 128 -13.12 -8.17 -3.21
C VAL A 128 -14.15 -9.12 -3.83
N ASN A 129 -14.51 -8.89 -5.09
CA ASN A 129 -15.49 -9.73 -5.79
C ASN A 129 -14.99 -11.17 -6.01
N THR A 130 -13.69 -11.34 -6.29
CA THR A 130 -13.09 -12.65 -6.56
C THR A 130 -12.76 -13.43 -5.28
N HIS A 131 -12.20 -12.78 -4.27
CA HIS A 131 -11.59 -13.45 -3.11
C HIS A 131 -12.44 -13.38 -1.83
N CYS A 132 -13.46 -12.51 -1.78
CA CYS A 132 -14.23 -12.26 -0.56
C CYS A 132 -15.71 -12.66 -0.67
N SER A 133 -15.99 -13.96 -0.82
CA SER A 133 -17.35 -14.49 -0.85
C SER A 133 -18.16 -14.17 0.42
N ASN A 134 -17.51 -14.23 1.59
CA ASN A 134 -18.12 -13.82 2.86
C ASN A 134 -17.68 -12.40 3.24
N LYS A 135 -18.59 -11.43 3.13
CA LYS A 135 -18.34 -10.01 3.40
C LYS A 135 -17.96 -9.69 4.86
N LYS A 136 -18.19 -10.62 5.80
CA LYS A 136 -17.80 -10.45 7.21
C LYS A 136 -16.36 -10.91 7.50
N LYS A 137 -15.75 -11.67 6.59
CA LYS A 137 -14.35 -12.12 6.75
C LYS A 137 -13.39 -11.02 6.28
N PRO A 138 -12.17 -10.97 6.84
CA PRO A 138 -11.16 -10.03 6.37
C PRO A 138 -10.80 -10.24 4.90
N LEU A 139 -10.37 -9.17 4.22
CA LEU A 139 -9.91 -9.24 2.82
C LEU A 139 -8.81 -10.27 2.61
N PHE A 140 -7.87 -10.31 3.55
CA PHE A 140 -6.75 -11.26 3.57
C PHE A 140 -7.04 -12.36 4.61
N SER A 141 -8.12 -13.12 4.38
CA SER A 141 -8.58 -14.12 5.35
C SER A 141 -7.57 -15.26 5.52
N GLY A 142 -7.41 -15.75 6.75
CA GLY A 142 -6.60 -16.94 7.05
C GLY A 142 -5.09 -16.71 7.19
N ILE A 143 -4.60 -15.46 7.13
CA ILE A 143 -3.17 -15.17 7.30
C ILE A 143 -2.85 -14.45 8.60
N THR A 144 -1.66 -14.72 9.13
CA THR A 144 -1.14 -14.05 10.33
C THR A 144 -0.37 -12.78 9.96
N ARG A 145 -0.13 -11.92 10.96
CA ARG A 145 0.77 -10.75 10.80
C ARG A 145 2.17 -11.13 10.33
N GLN A 146 2.66 -12.31 10.73
CA GLN A 146 3.98 -12.77 10.29
C GLN A 146 3.95 -13.23 8.83
N ALA A 147 2.91 -13.96 8.43
CA ALA A 147 2.73 -14.35 7.03
C ALA A 147 2.64 -13.12 6.11
N ALA A 148 1.88 -12.09 6.51
CA ALA A 148 1.79 -10.84 5.76
C ALA A 148 3.14 -10.09 5.65
N ARG A 149 4.03 -10.19 6.66
CA ARG A 149 5.40 -9.67 6.55
C ARG A 149 6.26 -10.50 5.62
N ASN A 150 6.11 -11.82 5.65
CA ASN A 150 6.82 -12.72 4.74
C ASN A 150 6.40 -12.45 3.28
N TRP A 151 5.13 -12.18 3.03
CA TRP A 151 4.62 -11.76 1.72
C TRP A 151 5.33 -10.51 1.18
N ILE A 152 5.59 -9.51 2.04
CA ILE A 152 6.32 -8.30 1.65
C ILE A 152 7.80 -8.60 1.39
N LYS A 153 8.41 -9.53 2.14
CA LYS A 153 9.77 -10.01 1.85
C LYS A 153 9.85 -10.77 0.52
N GLU A 154 8.83 -11.57 0.19
CA GLU A 154 8.72 -12.26 -1.10
C GLU A 154 8.63 -11.25 -2.26
N ILE A 155 7.93 -10.13 -2.08
CA ILE A 155 7.91 -9.02 -3.05
C ILE A 155 9.31 -8.42 -3.24
N GLU A 156 10.04 -8.15 -2.15
CA GLU A 156 11.40 -7.63 -2.22
C GLU A 156 12.33 -8.59 -2.98
N GLN A 157 12.20 -9.89 -2.72
CA GLN A 157 12.97 -10.92 -3.42
C GLN A 157 12.60 -10.98 -4.91
N ALA A 158 11.32 -10.88 -5.25
CA ALA A 158 10.87 -10.82 -6.63
C ALA A 158 11.40 -9.58 -7.37
N GLY A 159 11.45 -8.43 -6.69
CA GLY A 159 12.07 -7.21 -7.20
C GLY A 159 13.55 -7.40 -7.51
N LYS A 160 14.32 -7.94 -6.56
CA LYS A 160 15.75 -8.25 -6.76
C LYS A 160 16.00 -9.23 -7.90
N ALA A 161 15.17 -10.27 -8.01
CA ALA A 161 15.26 -11.24 -9.11
C ALA A 161 14.95 -10.63 -10.49
N ALA A 162 14.21 -9.51 -10.52
CA ALA A 162 13.90 -8.73 -11.71
C ALA A 162 14.84 -7.52 -11.89
N ASP A 163 16.00 -7.52 -11.24
CA ASP A 163 17.03 -6.46 -11.32
C ASP A 163 16.58 -5.08 -10.78
N LEU A 164 15.48 -5.05 -10.01
CA LEU A 164 15.02 -3.83 -9.34
C LEU A 164 15.79 -3.65 -8.03
N HIS A 165 16.71 -2.69 -8.04
CA HIS A 165 17.53 -2.33 -6.90
C HIS A 165 16.98 -1.07 -6.22
N PHE A 166 16.42 -1.22 -5.02
CA PHE A 166 15.92 -0.10 -4.23
C PHE A 166 16.94 0.31 -3.15
N PRO A 167 17.01 1.61 -2.79
CA PRO A 167 17.88 2.06 -1.71
C PRO A 167 17.35 1.66 -0.31
N LEU A 168 16.11 1.18 -0.22
CA LEU A 168 15.42 0.81 1.01
C LEU A 168 14.95 -0.64 0.95
N SER A 169 15.07 -1.36 2.08
CA SER A 169 14.41 -2.66 2.24
C SER A 169 12.89 -2.50 2.37
N ILE A 170 12.14 -3.34 1.66
CA ILE A 170 10.67 -3.23 1.64
C ILE A 170 10.10 -3.77 2.94
N SER A 171 9.26 -2.97 3.59
CA SER A 171 8.58 -3.33 4.83
C SER A 171 7.23 -2.61 4.94
N PRO A 172 6.29 -3.08 5.79
CA PRO A 172 5.00 -2.41 5.96
C PRO A 172 5.06 -0.95 6.44
N LYS A 173 6.23 -0.46 6.89
CA LYS A 173 6.39 0.92 7.37
C LYS A 173 6.91 1.88 6.30
N VAL A 174 7.49 1.35 5.23
CA VAL A 174 8.06 2.13 4.11
C VAL A 174 7.14 2.13 2.88
N LEU A 175 6.10 1.29 2.92
CA LEU A 175 4.92 1.33 2.05
C LEU A 175 3.93 2.35 2.62
#